data_AF-A0A920Q184-F1
#
_entry.id   AF-A0A920Q184-F1
#
_cell.length_a   1.000
_cell.length_b   1.000
_cell.length_c   1.000
_cell.angle_alpha   90.00
_cell.angle_beta   90.00
_cell.angle_gamma   90.00
#
_symmetry.space_group_name_H-M   'P 1'
#
loop_
_entity.id
_entity.type
_entity.pdbx_description
1 polymer ?
#
loop_
_entity_poly.entity_id
_entity_poly.type
_entity_poly.pdbx_seq_one_letter_code
_entity_poly.pdbx_strand_id
1 'polypeptide(L)'
;MGDVRTIDPQEQWRLLIGGEWTSTASTYEIVDPNTTAVVGHAPDATVADAEAAIAAAKAALPGWAATSPAERGAMLQRLADILRVQAPTWSALVQAETGATINVAESLQVGPNLADRYLQYAVPRNLDRAELPVTQGASALGPAGLVGAAVYHRPVGVVACITSYNFPLVNVAGKLAPALAMGNTCIIKPAPQDPLAVLRLGEAVVEAGFPPGVVNILTSAGTEAPAALIASPDVQMVSFTGSSAVGTRIISAGRRP
;
A
#
# COMPACT_ATOMS: atom_id res chain seq x y z
N MET A 1 -11.65 -24.19 6.90
CA MET A 1 -10.69 -23.42 7.70
C MET A 1 -9.34 -24.00 7.35
N GLY A 2 -8.49 -23.24 6.64
CA GLY A 2 -7.17 -23.73 6.24
C GLY A 2 -6.31 -23.98 7.49
N ASP A 3 -5.31 -24.85 7.38
CA ASP A 3 -4.39 -25.11 8.48
C ASP A 3 -3.63 -23.81 8.81
N VAL A 4 -3.68 -23.39 10.07
CA VAL A 4 -3.04 -22.14 10.50
C VAL A 4 -1.54 -22.34 10.38
N ARG A 5 -0.84 -21.42 9.70
CA ARG A 5 0.61 -21.54 9.55
C ARG A 5 1.27 -21.38 10.91
N THR A 6 2.06 -22.37 11.29
CA THR A 6 2.94 -22.28 12.46
C THR A 6 3.95 -21.17 12.25
N ILE A 7 4.17 -20.36 13.29
CA ILE A 7 5.19 -19.31 13.30
C ILE A 7 6.57 -19.97 13.38
N ASP A 8 7.45 -19.61 12.45
CA ASP A 8 8.87 -19.94 12.49
C ASP A 8 9.68 -18.67 12.75
N PRO A 9 10.23 -18.47 13.97
CA PRO A 9 11.04 -17.31 14.30
C PRO A 9 12.35 -17.19 13.49
N GLN A 10 12.77 -18.28 12.82
CA GLN A 10 13.95 -18.33 11.96
C GLN A 10 13.63 -18.07 10.48
N GLU A 11 12.36 -17.83 10.14
CA GLU A 11 11.98 -17.50 8.78
C GLU A 11 12.70 -16.24 8.28
N GLN A 12 13.29 -16.34 7.08
CA GLN A 12 14.04 -15.25 6.48
C GLN A 12 13.13 -14.33 5.68
N TRP A 13 12.79 -13.21 6.30
CA TRP A 13 11.99 -12.16 5.71
C TRP A 13 12.84 -11.24 4.82
N ARG A 14 12.24 -10.74 3.74
CA ARG A 14 12.89 -9.87 2.74
C ARG A 14 11.96 -8.72 2.37
N LEU A 15 12.53 -7.60 1.95
CA LEU A 15 11.79 -6.49 1.37
C LEU A 15 11.22 -6.89 0.01
N LEU A 16 10.11 -6.30 -0.42
CA LEU A 16 9.62 -6.44 -1.79
C LEU A 16 9.95 -5.14 -2.54
N ILE A 17 10.90 -5.19 -3.47
CA ILE A 17 11.34 -4.01 -4.23
C ILE A 17 11.38 -4.39 -5.71
N GLY A 18 10.62 -3.69 -6.55
CA GLY A 18 10.63 -3.94 -7.98
C GLY A 18 10.18 -5.35 -8.36
N GLY A 19 9.31 -5.99 -7.57
CA GLY A 19 8.88 -7.37 -7.79
C GLY A 19 9.84 -8.44 -7.27
N GLU A 20 10.99 -8.06 -6.72
CA GLU A 20 12.02 -8.97 -6.22
C GLU A 20 12.11 -8.94 -4.68
N TRP A 21 12.44 -10.09 -4.10
CA TRP A 21 12.66 -10.24 -2.66
C TRP A 21 14.11 -9.89 -2.29
N THR A 22 14.29 -8.73 -1.68
CA THR A 22 15.60 -8.13 -1.37
C THR A 22 15.95 -8.31 0.11
N SER A 23 17.12 -8.89 0.39
CA SER A 23 17.66 -8.98 1.76
C SER A 23 18.33 -7.68 2.18
N THR A 24 18.28 -7.36 3.47
CA THR A 24 18.96 -6.21 4.07
C THR A 24 20.21 -6.64 4.83
N ALA A 25 21.12 -5.69 5.10
CA ALA A 25 22.31 -5.96 5.88
C ALA A 25 22.02 -6.22 7.38
N SER A 26 20.92 -5.66 7.89
CA SER A 26 20.46 -5.81 9.26
C SER A 26 18.98 -6.16 9.32
N THR A 27 18.58 -6.76 10.43
CA THR A 27 17.19 -7.03 10.79
C THR A 27 16.92 -6.48 12.19
N TYR A 28 15.65 -6.40 12.57
CA TYR A 28 15.24 -6.08 13.94
C TYR A 28 14.17 -7.07 14.41
N GLU A 29 14.15 -7.32 15.72
CA GLU A 29 13.25 -8.29 16.34
C GLU A 29 11.80 -7.80 16.34
N ILE A 30 10.90 -8.74 16.04
CA ILE A 30 9.47 -8.60 16.26
C ILE A 30 9.11 -9.41 17.49
N VAL A 31 8.57 -8.73 18.50
CA VAL A 31 8.34 -9.29 19.82
C VAL A 31 6.85 -9.42 20.06
N ASP A 32 6.42 -10.60 20.50
CA ASP A 32 5.05 -10.83 20.91
C ASP A 32 4.76 -10.06 22.21
N PRO A 33 3.83 -9.09 22.20
CA PRO A 33 3.56 -8.26 23.38
C PRO A 33 2.90 -9.04 24.54
N ASN A 34 2.35 -10.23 24.28
CA ASN A 34 1.76 -11.09 25.31
C ASN A 34 2.81 -12.00 25.96
N THR A 35 3.74 -12.57 25.19
CA THR A 35 4.72 -13.55 25.70
C THR A 35 6.13 -12.98 25.87
N THR A 36 6.43 -11.83 25.28
CA THR A 36 7.78 -11.24 25.16
C THR A 36 8.76 -12.15 24.38
N ALA A 37 8.27 -13.19 23.72
CA ALA A 37 9.09 -14.03 22.85
C ALA A 37 9.28 -13.38 21.48
N VAL A 38 10.38 -13.72 20.80
CA VAL A 38 10.63 -13.28 19.42
C VAL A 38 9.75 -14.09 18.47
N VAL A 39 8.97 -13.38 17.65
CA VAL A 39 8.09 -13.90 16.60
C VAL A 39 8.84 -14.08 15.29
N GLY A 40 9.82 -13.21 15.03
CA GLY A 40 10.63 -13.21 13.82
C GLY A 40 11.53 -11.98 13.73
N HIS A 41 12.25 -11.87 12.62
CA HIS A 41 13.17 -10.76 12.37
C HIS A 41 12.80 -10.06 11.08
N ALA A 42 12.35 -8.81 11.18
CA ALA A 42 12.01 -8.01 10.01
C ALA A 42 13.28 -7.38 9.40
N PRO A 43 13.41 -7.33 8.06
CA PRO A 43 14.52 -6.65 7.41
C PRO A 43 14.50 -5.14 7.73
N ASP A 44 15.66 -4.55 8.03
CA ASP A 44 15.75 -3.11 8.30
C ASP A 44 16.20 -2.36 7.05
N ALA A 45 15.24 -1.74 6.36
CA ALA A 45 15.48 -0.98 5.15
C ALA A 45 16.30 0.27 5.44
N THR A 46 17.32 0.47 4.61
CA THR A 46 18.16 1.67 4.58
C THR A 46 17.51 2.77 3.72
N VAL A 47 18.14 3.94 3.70
CA VAL A 47 17.78 5.01 2.75
C VAL A 47 17.94 4.55 1.30
N ALA A 48 18.97 3.76 0.99
CA ALA A 48 19.20 3.23 -0.36
C ALA A 48 18.09 2.27 -0.81
N ASP A 49 17.57 1.45 0.11
CA ASP A 49 16.42 0.57 -0.17
C ASP A 49 15.15 1.39 -0.46
N ALA A 50 14.95 2.49 0.29
CA ALA A 50 13.85 3.42 0.05
C ALA A 50 13.96 4.10 -1.33
N GLU A 51 15.15 4.56 -1.70
CA GLU A 51 15.43 5.13 -3.03
C GLU A 51 15.22 4.11 -4.15
N ALA A 52 15.63 2.85 -3.96
CA ALA A 52 15.40 1.77 -4.90
C ALA A 52 13.90 1.48 -5.09
N ALA A 53 13.12 1.47 -4.02
CA ALA A 53 11.66 1.32 -4.10
C ALA A 53 10.98 2.51 -4.79
N ILE A 54 11.46 3.73 -4.56
CA ILE A 54 10.98 4.94 -5.28
C ILE A 54 11.27 4.80 -6.77
N ALA A 55 12.50 4.44 -7.14
CA ALA A 55 12.89 4.28 -8.53
C ALA A 55 12.07 3.19 -9.22
N ALA A 56 11.85 2.04 -8.57
CA ALA A 56 11.02 0.96 -9.09
C ALA A 56 9.56 1.39 -9.27
N ALA A 57 8.97 2.05 -8.28
CA ALA A 57 7.60 2.56 -8.34
C ALA A 57 7.41 3.61 -9.44
N LYS A 58 8.37 4.51 -9.61
CA LYS A 58 8.39 5.53 -10.67
C LYS A 58 8.52 4.89 -12.05
N ALA A 59 9.39 3.89 -12.21
CA ALA A 59 9.58 3.19 -13.47
C ALA A 59 8.32 2.41 -13.90
N ALA A 60 7.61 1.81 -12.95
CA ALA A 60 6.38 1.05 -13.22
C ALA A 60 5.15 1.93 -13.51
N LEU A 61 5.16 3.18 -13.03
CA LEU A 61 3.99 4.06 -13.06
C LEU A 61 3.42 4.31 -14.47
N PRO A 62 4.19 4.64 -15.53
CA PRO A 62 3.61 4.89 -16.84
C PRO A 62 2.86 3.68 -17.41
N GLY A 63 3.42 2.48 -17.24
CA GLY A 63 2.79 1.24 -17.72
C GLY A 63 1.52 0.90 -16.93
N TRP A 64 1.57 1.02 -15.61
CA TRP A 64 0.42 0.73 -14.76
C TRP A 64 -0.71 1.76 -14.94
N ALA A 65 -0.39 3.04 -14.99
CA ALA A 65 -1.36 4.11 -15.20
C ALA A 65 -2.08 4.02 -16.56
N ALA A 66 -1.41 3.46 -17.58
CA ALA A 66 -1.96 3.29 -18.92
C ALA A 66 -2.93 2.09 -19.05
N THR A 67 -2.96 1.17 -18.08
CA THR A 67 -3.93 0.07 -18.09
C THR A 67 -5.36 0.59 -17.98
N SER A 68 -6.33 -0.18 -18.47
CA SER A 68 -7.74 0.15 -18.31
C SER A 68 -8.18 -0.07 -16.85
N PRO A 69 -9.19 0.67 -16.37
CA PRO A 69 -9.80 0.40 -15.06
C PRO A 69 -10.26 -1.05 -14.89
N ALA A 70 -10.69 -1.71 -15.97
CA ALA A 70 -11.10 -3.12 -15.95
C ALA A 70 -9.93 -4.08 -15.70
N GLU A 71 -8.77 -3.85 -16.33
CA GLU A 71 -7.57 -4.68 -16.11
C GLU A 71 -7.07 -4.55 -14.67
N ARG A 72 -7.02 -3.32 -14.13
CA ARG A 72 -6.66 -3.11 -12.72
C ARG A 72 -7.66 -3.77 -11.78
N GLY A 73 -8.95 -3.66 -12.11
CA GLY A 73 -10.02 -4.31 -11.39
C GLY A 73 -9.86 -5.83 -11.33
N ALA A 74 -9.52 -6.45 -12.46
CA ALA A 74 -9.26 -7.89 -12.53
C ALA A 74 -8.07 -8.33 -11.67
N MET A 75 -6.99 -7.54 -11.60
CA MET A 75 -5.86 -7.84 -10.70
C MET A 75 -6.23 -7.73 -9.22
N LEU A 76 -7.01 -6.70 -8.85
CA LEU A 76 -7.52 -6.54 -7.48
C LEU A 76 -8.46 -7.68 -7.09
N GLN A 77 -9.30 -8.14 -8.02
CA GLN A 77 -10.14 -9.33 -7.85
C GLN A 77 -9.29 -10.57 -7.56
N ARG A 78 -8.26 -10.83 -8.38
CA ARG A 78 -7.35 -11.97 -8.16
C ARG A 78 -6.67 -11.92 -6.80
N LEU A 79 -6.17 -10.74 -6.39
CA LEU A 79 -5.58 -10.56 -5.06
C LEU A 79 -6.58 -10.86 -3.95
N ALA A 80 -7.82 -10.39 -4.08
CA ALA A 80 -8.86 -10.69 -3.11
C ALA A 80 -9.14 -12.20 -2.99
N ASP A 81 -9.18 -12.90 -4.13
CA ASP A 81 -9.43 -14.35 -4.15
C ASP A 81 -8.27 -15.14 -3.51
N ILE A 82 -7.02 -14.72 -3.74
CA ILE A 82 -5.84 -15.26 -3.06
C ILE A 82 -5.94 -15.00 -1.55
N LEU A 83 -6.24 -13.77 -1.14
CA LEU A 83 -6.33 -13.38 0.27
C LEU A 83 -7.44 -14.11 1.01
N ARG A 84 -8.58 -14.41 0.37
CA ARG A 84 -9.66 -15.22 0.97
C ARG A 84 -9.18 -16.60 1.41
N VAL A 85 -8.21 -17.16 0.70
CA VAL A 85 -7.66 -18.48 1.00
C VAL A 85 -6.49 -18.37 1.97
N GLN A 86 -5.55 -17.46 1.72
CA GLN A 86 -4.29 -17.40 2.45
C GLN A 86 -4.37 -16.62 3.77
N ALA A 87 -5.06 -15.49 3.79
CA ALA A 87 -5.05 -14.60 4.97
C ALA A 87 -5.53 -15.28 6.27
N PRO A 88 -6.57 -16.14 6.27
CA PRO A 88 -6.97 -16.87 7.47
C PRO A 88 -5.85 -17.72 8.08
N THR A 89 -4.89 -18.18 7.27
CA THR A 89 -3.74 -18.97 7.76
C THR A 89 -2.70 -18.13 8.49
N TRP A 90 -2.80 -16.79 8.43
CA TRP A 90 -1.88 -15.85 9.08
C TRP A 90 -2.36 -15.38 10.47
N SER A 91 -3.50 -15.88 10.95
CA SER A 91 -4.13 -15.42 12.20
C SER A 91 -3.19 -15.52 13.42
N ALA A 92 -2.43 -16.61 13.53
CA ALA A 92 -1.45 -16.78 14.60
C ALA A 92 -0.32 -15.74 14.53
N LEU A 93 0.24 -15.50 13.34
CA LEU A 93 1.28 -14.48 13.14
C LEU A 93 0.75 -13.09 13.51
N VAL A 94 -0.42 -12.73 12.99
CA VAL A 94 -1.05 -11.43 13.24
C VAL A 94 -1.38 -11.24 14.73
N GLN A 95 -1.86 -12.27 15.40
CA GLN A 95 -2.05 -12.24 16.86
C GLN A 95 -0.72 -12.00 17.57
N ALA A 96 0.33 -12.73 17.20
CA ALA A 96 1.63 -12.64 17.83
C ALA A 96 2.26 -11.26 17.64
N GLU A 97 2.12 -10.63 16.46
CA GLU A 97 2.67 -9.28 16.23
C GLU A 97 1.88 -8.17 16.94
N THR A 98 0.55 -8.28 16.98
CA THR A 98 -0.32 -7.18 17.44
C THR A 98 -0.74 -7.31 18.90
N GLY A 99 -0.66 -8.50 19.49
CA GLY A 99 -1.24 -8.82 20.79
C GLY A 99 -2.77 -8.92 20.79
N ALA A 100 -3.41 -8.92 19.61
CA ALA A 100 -4.85 -9.05 19.52
C ALA A 100 -5.34 -10.41 20.06
N THR A 101 -6.56 -10.46 20.57
CA THR A 101 -7.20 -11.75 20.82
C THR A 101 -7.39 -12.48 19.48
N ILE A 102 -7.33 -13.81 19.49
CA ILE A 102 -7.43 -14.60 18.25
C ILE A 102 -8.73 -14.30 17.49
N ASN A 103 -9.83 -14.05 18.20
CA ASN A 103 -11.10 -13.63 17.60
C ASN A 103 -10.97 -12.30 16.85
N VAL A 104 -10.25 -11.31 17.39
CA VAL A 104 -10.01 -10.02 16.72
C VAL A 104 -9.09 -10.23 15.51
N ALA A 105 -8.03 -11.03 15.65
CA ALA A 105 -7.14 -11.36 14.54
C ALA A 105 -7.93 -11.99 13.38
N GLU A 106 -8.68 -13.07 13.64
CA GLU A 106 -9.44 -13.82 12.64
C GLU A 106 -10.60 -13.06 12.02
N SER A 107 -11.36 -12.29 12.80
CA SER A 107 -12.56 -11.63 12.30
C SER A 107 -12.31 -10.23 11.72
N LEU A 108 -11.34 -9.49 12.26
CA LEU A 108 -11.13 -8.08 11.93
C LEU A 108 -9.82 -7.79 11.22
N GLN A 109 -8.77 -8.60 11.39
CA GLN A 109 -7.43 -8.29 10.84
C GLN A 109 -7.05 -9.17 9.64
N VAL A 110 -7.37 -10.47 9.67
CA VAL A 110 -7.21 -11.40 8.54
C VAL A 110 -8.53 -11.89 7.95
N GLY A 111 -9.64 -11.42 8.53
CA GLY A 111 -10.99 -11.84 8.15
C GLY A 111 -11.45 -11.33 6.78
N PRO A 112 -12.71 -11.61 6.41
CA PRO A 112 -13.26 -11.28 5.09
C PRO A 112 -13.08 -9.82 4.68
N ASN A 113 -13.17 -8.89 5.65
CA ASN A 113 -12.98 -7.45 5.45
C ASN A 113 -11.68 -7.09 4.73
N LEU A 114 -10.61 -7.88 4.90
CA LEU A 114 -9.34 -7.66 4.20
C LEU A 114 -9.50 -7.85 2.69
N ALA A 115 -10.02 -9.01 2.27
CA ALA A 115 -10.25 -9.31 0.86
C ALA A 115 -11.37 -8.45 0.26
N ASP A 116 -12.44 -8.24 1.02
CA ASP A 116 -13.60 -7.44 0.58
C ASP A 116 -13.22 -6.00 0.24
N ARG A 117 -12.20 -5.45 0.90
CA ARG A 117 -11.66 -4.13 0.54
C ARG A 117 -11.11 -4.12 -0.90
N TYR A 118 -10.37 -5.14 -1.31
CA TYR A 118 -9.85 -5.22 -2.67
C TYR A 118 -10.97 -5.46 -3.68
N LEU A 119 -11.97 -6.28 -3.36
CA LEU A 119 -13.15 -6.49 -4.20
C LEU A 119 -13.97 -5.22 -4.41
N GLN A 120 -14.14 -4.42 -3.36
CA GLN A 120 -14.85 -3.15 -3.44
C GLN A 120 -14.24 -2.22 -4.50
N TYR A 121 -12.91 -2.23 -4.62
CA TYR A 121 -12.16 -1.43 -5.60
C TYR A 121 -11.84 -2.17 -6.90
N ALA A 122 -12.13 -3.48 -6.97
CA ALA A 122 -12.03 -4.26 -8.20
C ALA A 122 -13.10 -3.87 -9.22
N VAL A 123 -14.23 -3.30 -8.77
CA VAL A 123 -15.30 -2.82 -9.63
C VAL A 123 -14.91 -1.46 -10.24
N PRO A 124 -14.71 -1.35 -11.56
CA PRO A 124 -14.35 -0.10 -12.20
C PRO A 124 -15.42 0.98 -12.00
N ARG A 125 -14.98 2.21 -11.73
CA ARG A 125 -15.87 3.37 -11.61
C ARG A 125 -15.38 4.47 -12.54
N ASN A 126 -16.28 4.99 -13.37
CA ASN A 126 -15.99 6.20 -14.13
C ASN A 126 -16.24 7.41 -13.23
N LEU A 127 -15.17 8.14 -12.94
CA LEU A 127 -15.23 9.39 -12.16
C LEU A 127 -15.21 10.62 -13.07
N ASP A 128 -14.90 10.44 -14.36
CA ASP A 128 -14.83 11.53 -15.33
C ASP A 128 -16.23 12.10 -15.56
N ARG A 129 -16.34 13.43 -15.64
CA ARG A 129 -17.62 14.13 -15.81
C ARG A 129 -17.51 15.21 -16.88
N ALA A 130 -18.55 15.30 -17.70
CA ALA A 130 -18.76 16.45 -18.57
C ALA A 130 -19.46 17.56 -17.77
N GLU A 131 -18.98 18.78 -17.89
CA GLU A 131 -19.65 19.95 -17.33
C GLU A 131 -20.70 20.47 -18.33
N LEU A 132 -21.75 21.10 -17.80
CA LEU A 132 -22.76 21.72 -18.66
C LEU A 132 -22.12 22.85 -19.47
N PRO A 133 -22.34 22.91 -20.80
CA PRO A 133 -21.81 23.99 -21.62
C PRO A 133 -22.30 25.34 -21.13
N VAL A 134 -21.39 26.31 -21.09
CA VAL A 134 -21.71 27.70 -20.74
C VAL A 134 -21.68 28.57 -21.99
N THR A 135 -22.62 29.52 -22.05
CA THR A 135 -22.61 30.54 -23.10
C THR A 135 -21.51 31.54 -22.81
N GLN A 136 -20.60 31.70 -23.74
CA GLN A 136 -19.57 32.74 -23.70
C GLN A 136 -19.90 33.81 -24.74
N GLY A 137 -19.91 35.07 -24.30
CA GLY A 137 -20.06 36.21 -25.20
C GLY A 137 -18.83 36.41 -26.09
N ALA A 138 -18.98 37.19 -27.17
CA ALA A 138 -17.86 37.56 -28.02
C ALA A 138 -16.81 38.34 -27.20
N SER A 139 -15.54 38.08 -27.46
CA SER A 139 -14.41 38.75 -26.80
C SER A 139 -13.28 39.01 -27.81
N ALA A 140 -12.22 39.67 -27.36
CA ALA A 140 -11.00 39.84 -28.16
C ALA A 140 -10.34 38.50 -28.58
N LEU A 141 -10.71 37.38 -27.92
CA LEU A 141 -10.19 36.04 -28.19
C LEU A 141 -11.09 35.21 -29.13
N GLY A 142 -12.29 35.68 -29.49
CA GLY A 142 -13.18 34.94 -30.40
C GLY A 142 -14.67 35.33 -30.35
N PRO A 143 -15.48 34.80 -31.29
CA PRO A 143 -16.91 35.06 -31.36
C PRO A 143 -17.68 34.43 -30.19
N ALA A 144 -18.93 34.86 -29.99
CA ALA A 144 -19.81 34.24 -29.01
C ALA A 144 -20.07 32.77 -29.36
N GLY A 145 -20.17 31.89 -28.36
CA GLY A 145 -20.36 30.46 -28.58
C GLY A 145 -20.64 29.70 -27.30
N LEU A 146 -20.86 28.39 -27.44
CA LEU A 146 -20.93 27.47 -26.33
C LEU A 146 -19.54 26.91 -26.03
N VAL A 147 -19.11 27.00 -24.78
CA VAL A 147 -17.87 26.39 -24.32
C VAL A 147 -18.21 25.20 -23.43
N GLY A 148 -17.73 24.02 -23.84
CA GLY A 148 -17.79 22.81 -23.02
C GLY A 148 -16.55 22.66 -22.16
N ALA A 149 -16.69 22.01 -21.01
CA ALA A 149 -15.58 21.60 -20.17
C ALA A 149 -15.80 20.14 -19.71
N ALA A 150 -14.72 19.46 -19.35
CA ALA A 150 -14.76 18.12 -18.78
C ALA A 150 -13.70 17.99 -17.70
N VAL A 151 -13.99 17.20 -16.68
CA VAL A 151 -13.06 16.84 -15.60
C VAL A 151 -12.64 15.40 -15.80
N TYR A 152 -11.33 15.20 -15.87
CA TYR A 152 -10.70 13.89 -15.97
C TYR A 152 -9.96 13.57 -14.67
N HIS A 153 -10.21 12.38 -14.12
CA HIS A 153 -9.50 11.87 -12.97
C HIS A 153 -8.34 10.99 -13.44
N ARG A 154 -7.15 11.27 -12.92
CA ARG A 154 -5.91 10.57 -13.25
C ARG A 154 -5.20 10.17 -11.95
N PRO A 155 -4.36 9.11 -11.97
CA PRO A 155 -3.55 8.77 -10.82
C PRO A 155 -2.71 9.97 -10.38
N VAL A 156 -2.49 10.08 -9.07
CA VAL A 156 -1.63 11.12 -8.49
C VAL A 156 -0.14 10.81 -8.77
N GLY A 157 0.21 9.53 -8.88
CA GLY A 157 1.56 9.05 -9.18
C GLY A 157 2.02 7.95 -8.23
N VAL A 158 3.20 8.10 -7.65
CA VAL A 158 3.71 7.20 -6.61
C VAL A 158 3.13 7.59 -5.24
N VAL A 159 2.60 6.61 -4.52
CA VAL A 159 1.98 6.79 -3.20
C VAL A 159 2.76 6.05 -2.12
N ALA A 160 3.24 6.77 -1.10
CA ALA A 160 3.77 6.15 0.11
C ALA A 160 2.63 5.82 1.09
N CYS A 161 2.39 4.54 1.33
CA CYS A 161 1.38 3.99 2.23
C CYS A 161 2.02 3.68 3.59
N ILE A 162 1.95 4.63 4.53
CA ILE A 162 2.53 4.49 5.87
C ILE A 162 1.40 4.15 6.87
N THR A 163 1.48 3.02 7.55
CA THR A 163 0.38 2.48 8.38
C THR A 163 0.73 2.39 9.87
N SER A 164 -0.31 2.29 10.71
CA SER A 164 -0.21 2.07 12.16
C SER A 164 -0.30 0.58 12.52
N TYR A 165 0.10 0.28 13.76
CA TYR A 165 0.36 -1.08 14.27
C TYR A 165 -0.88 -1.89 14.72
N ASN A 166 -2.08 -1.33 14.62
CA ASN A 166 -3.26 -1.89 15.29
C ASN A 166 -4.11 -2.81 14.40
N PHE A 167 -4.01 -2.64 13.07
CA PHE A 167 -4.71 -3.46 12.07
C PHE A 167 -3.82 -3.54 10.82
N PRO A 168 -2.65 -4.21 10.86
CA PRO A 168 -1.59 -4.07 9.87
C PRO A 168 -2.08 -4.26 8.44
N LEU A 169 -2.75 -5.38 8.18
CA LEU A 169 -3.25 -5.73 6.85
C LEU A 169 -4.41 -4.85 6.38
N VAL A 170 -5.38 -4.58 7.25
CA VAL A 170 -6.58 -3.81 6.89
C VAL A 170 -6.26 -2.32 6.68
N ASN A 171 -5.33 -1.76 7.46
CA ASN A 171 -4.81 -0.42 7.26
C ASN A 171 -4.10 -0.30 5.91
N VAL A 172 -3.29 -1.31 5.54
CA VAL A 172 -2.66 -1.36 4.21
C VAL A 172 -3.71 -1.45 3.12
N ALA A 173 -4.67 -2.37 3.23
CA ALA A 173 -5.73 -2.57 2.23
C ALA A 173 -6.56 -1.30 2.00
N GLY A 174 -6.86 -0.54 3.05
CA GLY A 174 -7.59 0.74 2.96
C GLY A 174 -6.86 1.82 2.16
N LYS A 175 -5.53 1.70 1.99
CA LYS A 175 -4.70 2.64 1.22
C LYS A 175 -4.36 2.07 -0.15
N LEU A 176 -3.95 0.80 -0.19
CA LEU A 176 -3.44 0.12 -1.37
C LEU A 176 -4.54 -0.12 -2.41
N ALA A 177 -5.70 -0.64 -2.00
CA ALA A 177 -6.79 -0.96 -2.93
C ALA A 177 -7.28 0.25 -3.76
N PRO A 178 -7.62 1.41 -3.15
CA PRO A 178 -8.01 2.59 -3.95
C PRO A 178 -6.86 3.15 -4.79
N ALA A 179 -5.63 3.15 -4.28
CA ALA A 179 -4.48 3.68 -5.01
C ALA A 179 -4.22 2.87 -6.28
N LEU A 180 -4.22 1.53 -6.17
CA LEU A 180 -4.06 0.63 -7.31
C LEU A 180 -5.21 0.74 -8.29
N ALA A 181 -6.47 0.81 -7.83
CA ALA A 181 -7.63 0.96 -8.71
C ALA A 181 -7.56 2.25 -9.56
N MET A 182 -7.00 3.32 -9.01
CA MET A 182 -6.78 4.58 -9.71
C MET A 182 -5.54 4.60 -10.62
N GLY A 183 -4.73 3.53 -10.64
CA GLY A 183 -3.54 3.44 -11.48
C GLY A 183 -2.27 4.03 -10.86
N ASN A 184 -2.24 4.20 -9.54
CA ASN A 184 -1.04 4.61 -8.83
C ASN A 184 -0.12 3.42 -8.55
N THR A 185 1.18 3.68 -8.39
CA THR A 185 2.12 2.72 -7.80
C THR A 185 2.29 3.02 -6.32
N CYS A 186 2.60 2.01 -5.53
CA CYS A 186 2.58 2.10 -4.07
C CYS A 186 3.89 1.60 -3.45
N ILE A 187 4.32 2.30 -2.40
CA ILE A 187 5.39 1.86 -1.49
C ILE A 187 4.79 1.78 -0.10
N ILE A 188 4.71 0.57 0.44
CA ILE A 188 4.14 0.29 1.75
C ILE A 188 5.26 0.32 2.78
N LYS A 189 5.07 1.09 3.85
CA LYS A 189 5.89 0.98 5.05
C LYS A 189 4.98 0.75 6.27
N PRO A 190 4.89 -0.48 6.79
CA PRO A 190 4.14 -0.74 8.00
C PRO A 190 4.80 -0.13 9.23
N ALA A 191 4.08 -0.16 10.35
CA ALA A 191 4.68 0.16 11.63
C ALA A 191 5.76 -0.90 11.95
N PRO A 192 6.83 -0.54 12.68
CA PRO A 192 7.90 -1.48 12.98
C PRO A 192 7.46 -2.61 13.91
N GLN A 193 6.35 -2.48 14.64
CA GLN A 193 5.89 -3.50 15.59
C GLN A 193 5.26 -4.73 14.91
N ASP A 194 4.61 -4.55 13.75
CA ASP A 194 3.80 -5.59 13.10
C ASP A 194 3.99 -5.71 11.56
N PRO A 195 5.24 -5.82 11.07
CA PRO A 195 5.52 -5.82 9.63
C PRO A 195 5.36 -7.18 8.93
N LEU A 196 5.45 -8.32 9.60
CA LEU A 196 5.65 -9.63 8.98
C LEU A 196 4.40 -10.09 8.24
N ALA A 197 3.20 -9.88 8.81
CA ALA A 197 1.95 -10.12 8.09
C ALA A 197 1.83 -9.25 6.82
N VAL A 198 2.35 -8.02 6.84
CA VAL A 198 2.38 -7.16 5.64
C VAL A 198 3.36 -7.70 4.58
N LEU A 199 4.46 -8.34 4.99
CA LEU A 199 5.33 -9.05 4.06
C LEU A 199 4.63 -10.27 3.43
N ARG A 200 3.78 -11.01 4.18
CA ARG A 200 2.91 -12.06 3.60
C ARG A 200 1.94 -11.51 2.56
N LEU A 201 1.38 -10.32 2.79
CA LEU A 201 0.58 -9.64 1.76
C LEU A 201 1.41 -9.39 0.48
N GLY A 202 2.71 -9.11 0.61
CA GLY A 202 3.63 -9.02 -0.53
C GLY A 202 3.69 -10.30 -1.36
N GLU A 203 3.72 -11.47 -0.73
CA GLU A 203 3.66 -12.78 -1.41
C GLU A 203 2.36 -12.91 -2.22
N ALA A 204 1.22 -12.59 -1.61
CA ALA A 204 -0.08 -12.61 -2.29
C ALA A 204 -0.16 -11.61 -3.46
N VAL A 205 0.49 -10.45 -3.34
CA VAL A 205 0.58 -9.44 -4.41
C VAL A 205 1.41 -9.97 -5.59
N VAL A 206 2.54 -10.62 -5.33
CA VAL A 206 3.36 -11.25 -6.38
C VAL A 206 2.58 -12.37 -7.06
N GLU A 207 1.92 -13.24 -6.29
CA GLU A 207 1.08 -14.33 -6.81
C GLU A 207 -0.10 -13.83 -7.66
N ALA A 208 -0.71 -12.69 -7.29
CA ALA A 208 -1.78 -12.06 -8.07
C ALA A 208 -1.31 -11.53 -9.45
N GLY A 209 0.00 -11.44 -9.65
CA GLY A 209 0.64 -11.04 -10.90
C GLY A 209 0.62 -9.53 -11.14
N PHE A 210 0.75 -8.72 -10.07
CA PHE A 210 0.97 -7.28 -10.26
C PHE A 210 2.32 -7.05 -10.96
N PRO A 211 2.40 -6.08 -11.89
CA PRO A 211 3.67 -5.78 -12.56
C PRO A 211 4.77 -5.38 -11.55
N PRO A 212 6.03 -5.78 -11.80
CA PRO A 212 7.18 -5.38 -11.00
C PRO A 212 7.20 -3.87 -10.70
N GLY A 213 7.37 -3.51 -9.43
CA GLY A 213 7.42 -2.11 -8.97
C GLY A 213 6.07 -1.43 -8.74
N VAL A 214 4.94 -2.02 -9.15
CA VAL A 214 3.60 -1.45 -8.87
C VAL A 214 3.31 -1.44 -7.37
N VAL A 215 3.77 -2.47 -6.66
CA VAL A 215 3.72 -2.55 -5.20
C VAL A 215 5.12 -2.87 -4.70
N ASN A 216 5.59 -2.09 -3.73
CA ASN A 216 6.84 -2.29 -3.02
C ASN A 216 6.54 -2.29 -1.52
N ILE A 217 7.28 -3.05 -0.73
CA ILE A 217 7.11 -3.15 0.73
C ILE A 217 8.48 -3.00 1.40
N LEU A 218 8.58 -1.99 2.26
CA LEU A 218 9.76 -1.69 3.05
C LEU A 218 9.43 -1.83 4.54
N THR A 219 10.29 -2.48 5.31
CA THR A 219 10.21 -2.55 6.77
C THR A 219 11.40 -1.80 7.35
N SER A 220 11.23 -1.08 8.45
CA SER A 220 12.35 -0.42 9.12
C SER A 220 11.96 0.00 10.52
N ALA A 221 12.84 -0.26 11.49
CA ALA A 221 12.74 0.20 12.86
C ALA A 221 13.04 1.71 12.97
N GLY A 222 13.91 2.20 12.09
CA GLY A 222 14.35 3.58 12.04
C GLY A 222 13.38 4.54 11.35
N THR A 223 13.73 5.82 11.40
CA THR A 223 12.97 6.91 10.75
C THR A 223 13.59 7.39 9.45
N GLU A 224 14.81 6.96 9.12
CA GLU A 224 15.57 7.45 7.97
C GLU A 224 14.95 7.01 6.63
N ALA A 225 14.67 5.72 6.46
CA ALA A 225 14.00 5.20 5.28
C ALA A 225 12.62 5.85 5.02
N PRO A 226 11.68 5.92 5.99
CA PRO A 226 10.43 6.66 5.77
C PRO A 226 10.63 8.14 5.49
N ALA A 227 11.61 8.79 6.13
CA ALA A 227 11.89 10.21 5.85
C ALA A 227 12.33 10.42 4.40
N ALA A 228 13.12 9.50 3.84
CA ALA A 228 13.50 9.53 2.42
C ALA A 228 12.27 9.41 1.49
N LEU A 229 11.30 8.53 1.82
CA LEU A 229 10.03 8.45 1.09
C LEU A 229 9.25 9.78 1.12
N ILE A 230 9.15 10.40 2.30
CA ILE A 230 8.38 11.63 2.51
C ILE A 230 9.02 12.83 1.80
N ALA A 231 10.35 12.90 1.80
CA ALA A 231 11.10 14.02 1.23
C ALA A 231 11.27 13.94 -0.30
N SER A 232 11.04 12.77 -0.89
CA SER A 232 11.29 12.53 -2.31
C SER A 232 10.31 13.30 -3.21
N PRO A 233 10.79 14.02 -4.24
CA PRO A 233 9.92 14.65 -5.25
C PRO A 233 9.20 13.63 -6.13
N ASP A 234 9.69 12.39 -6.16
CA ASP A 234 9.12 11.30 -6.94
C ASP A 234 7.96 10.59 -6.21
N VAL A 235 7.66 10.97 -4.96
CA VAL A 235 6.47 10.52 -4.22
C VAL A 235 5.44 11.65 -4.20
N GLN A 236 4.35 11.50 -4.96
CA GLN A 236 3.35 12.56 -5.12
C GLN A 236 2.28 12.56 -4.01
N MET A 237 2.16 11.48 -3.24
CA MET A 237 1.22 11.42 -2.12
C MET A 237 1.77 10.56 -0.98
N VAL A 238 1.58 11.04 0.25
CA VAL A 238 1.79 10.24 1.46
C VAL A 238 0.44 9.97 2.11
N SER A 239 0.05 8.70 2.17
CA SER A 239 -1.14 8.24 2.89
C SER A 239 -0.73 7.69 4.25
N PHE A 240 -0.83 8.51 5.29
CA PHE A 240 -0.42 8.17 6.65
C PHE A 240 -1.60 7.82 7.55
N THR A 241 -1.44 6.81 8.40
CA THR A 241 -2.29 6.57 9.57
C THR A 241 -1.40 6.36 10.80
N GLY A 242 -1.62 7.14 11.85
CA GLY A 242 -0.84 7.08 13.09
C GLY A 242 -1.14 8.27 14.00
N SER A 243 -0.21 8.64 14.87
CA SER A 243 -0.43 9.74 15.82
C SER A 243 -0.43 11.11 15.15
N SER A 244 -1.21 12.05 15.68
CA SER A 244 -1.28 13.43 15.17
C SER A 244 0.10 14.10 15.17
N ALA A 245 0.91 13.87 16.20
CA ALA A 245 2.26 14.44 16.29
C ALA A 245 3.18 13.99 15.15
N VAL A 246 3.11 12.72 14.74
CA VAL A 246 3.86 12.22 13.58
C VAL A 246 3.25 12.76 12.29
N GLY A 247 1.91 12.77 12.17
CA GLY A 247 1.22 13.34 11.01
C GLY A 247 1.59 14.81 10.74
N THR A 248 1.66 15.65 11.77
CA THR A 248 2.13 17.04 11.66
C THR A 248 3.56 17.12 11.16
N ARG A 249 4.46 16.25 11.61
CA ARG A 249 5.85 16.21 11.10
C ARG A 249 5.90 15.80 9.64
N ILE A 250 5.11 14.80 9.24
CA ILE A 250 5.02 14.36 7.84
C ILE A 250 4.54 15.50 6.94
N ILE A 251 3.49 16.23 7.35
CA ILE A 251 2.98 17.38 6.60
C ILE A 251 4.02 18.50 6.49
N SER A 252 4.75 18.78 7.58
CA SER A 252 5.80 19.80 7.58
C SER A 252 7.03 19.41 6.76
N ALA A 253 7.36 18.12 6.69
CA ALA A 253 8.47 17.60 5.89
C ALA A 253 8.11 17.38 4.42
N GLY A 254 6.85 17.11 4.13
CA GLY A 254 6.34 16.98 2.77
C GLY A 254 6.49 18.29 2.01
N ARG A 255 6.95 18.21 0.76
CA ARG A 255 6.99 19.38 -0.11
C ARG A 255 5.55 19.85 -0.37
N ARG A 256 5.29 21.14 -0.10
CA ARG A 256 4.10 21.81 -0.63
C ARG A 256 4.26 21.93 -2.15
N PRO A 257 3.17 21.78 -2.93
CA PRO A 257 3.20 21.97 -4.38
C PRO A 257 3.72 23.36 -4.75
#